data_AF-A0A367JAI3-F1
#
_entry.id   AF-A0A367JAI3-F1
#
_cell.length_a   1.000
_cell.length_b   1.000
_cell.length_c   1.000
_cell.angle_alpha   90.00
_cell.angle_beta   90.00
_cell.angle_gamma   90.00
#
_symmetry.space_group_name_H-M   'P 1'
#
loop_
_entity.id
_entity.type
_entity.pdbx_description
1 polymer ?
#
loop_
_entity_poly.entity_id
_entity_poly.type
_entity_poly.pdbx_seq_one_letter_code
_entity_poly.pdbx_strand_id
1 'polypeptide(L)'
;MGKATRSKLRSRNVETPLNQRKFAVKEKEVEEKIVYQEGDISVIPAKPVDLVTKDVKKKQRHEAWLEKLDRSYALKKKQQKKEIKRQNNLGIDLSNIGEVLDTIKFKPKTNKKDVNMEEEKKEPAIPTNKIKSKKAKKQAELQEILRMQKVMQTGAFKENPLGTIRQHVQNTFT
;
A
#
# COMPACT_ATOMS: atom_id res chain seq x y z
N MET A 1 20.20 13.06 -35.76
CA MET A 1 19.12 12.57 -34.86
C MET A 1 17.98 12.00 -35.71
N GLY A 2 18.07 10.73 -36.11
CA GLY A 2 17.01 10.06 -36.89
C GLY A 2 15.93 9.48 -35.98
N LYS A 3 14.65 9.80 -36.23
CA LYS A 3 13.52 9.28 -35.46
C LYS A 3 13.19 7.86 -35.95
N ALA A 4 13.21 6.88 -35.05
CA ALA A 4 12.87 5.50 -35.38
C ALA A 4 11.37 5.37 -35.71
N THR A 5 11.05 4.92 -36.92
CA THR A 5 9.69 4.56 -37.33
C THR A 5 9.39 3.13 -36.88
N ARG A 6 8.41 2.97 -35.99
CA ARG A 6 7.95 1.67 -35.50
C ARG A 6 7.13 0.98 -36.59
N SER A 7 7.69 -0.04 -37.23
CA SER A 7 6.94 -0.87 -38.17
C SER A 7 5.84 -1.64 -37.44
N LYS A 8 4.59 -1.47 -37.88
CA LYS A 8 3.49 -2.35 -37.45
C LYS A 8 3.60 -3.63 -38.27
N LEU A 9 4.09 -4.70 -37.67
CA LEU A 9 3.94 -6.04 -38.25
C LEU A 9 2.43 -6.33 -38.37
N ARG A 10 1.92 -6.40 -39.61
CA ARG A 10 0.63 -7.02 -39.90
C ARG A 10 0.77 -8.52 -39.62
N SER A 11 0.18 -9.00 -38.53
CA SER A 11 -0.03 -10.43 -38.34
C SER A 11 -0.96 -10.92 -39.45
N ARG A 12 -0.50 -11.87 -40.28
CA ARG A 12 -1.37 -12.59 -41.21
C ARG A 12 -2.37 -13.40 -40.38
N ASN A 13 -3.66 -13.27 -40.69
CA ASN A 13 -4.68 -14.15 -40.12
C ASN A 13 -4.47 -15.55 -40.72
N VAL A 14 -3.80 -16.42 -39.97
CA VAL A 14 -3.77 -17.86 -40.28
C VAL A 14 -5.04 -18.44 -39.69
N GLU A 15 -5.96 -18.86 -40.55
CA GLU A 15 -7.18 -19.57 -40.17
C GLU A 15 -6.79 -20.95 -39.64
N THR A 16 -6.55 -21.02 -38.33
CA THR A 16 -6.34 -22.28 -37.63
C THR A 16 -7.70 -22.95 -37.40
N PRO A 17 -7.89 -24.22 -37.79
CA PRO A 17 -9.15 -24.92 -37.56
C PRO A 17 -9.44 -24.97 -36.06
N LEU A 18 -10.71 -24.74 -35.70
CA LEU A 18 -11.19 -24.54 -34.32
C LEU A 18 -10.70 -25.62 -33.34
N ASN A 19 -10.53 -26.86 -33.83
CA ASN A 19 -10.10 -28.03 -33.06
C ASN A 19 -8.64 -27.98 -32.56
N GLN A 20 -7.79 -27.09 -33.09
CA GLN A 20 -6.38 -26.97 -32.65
C GLN A 20 -6.18 -25.91 -31.55
N ARG A 21 -7.22 -25.17 -31.16
CA ARG A 21 -7.13 -24.15 -30.11
C ARG A 21 -7.37 -24.81 -28.76
N LYS A 22 -6.34 -24.86 -27.91
CA LYS A 22 -6.36 -25.46 -26.56
C LYS A 22 -7.42 -24.92 -25.58
N PHE A 23 -8.18 -23.89 -25.97
CA PHE A 23 -9.25 -23.26 -25.18
C PHE A 23 -10.56 -23.06 -25.96
N ALA A 24 -10.72 -23.67 -27.13
CA ALA A 24 -12.00 -23.61 -27.84
C ALA A 24 -13.03 -24.45 -27.08
N VAL A 25 -14.03 -23.77 -26.50
CA VAL A 25 -15.25 -24.41 -26.00
C VAL A 25 -15.98 -24.94 -27.22
N LYS A 26 -16.12 -26.27 -27.34
CA LYS A 26 -17.00 -26.88 -28.34
C LYS A 26 -18.41 -26.34 -28.08
N GLU A 27 -19.10 -25.94 -29.15
CA GLU A 27 -20.51 -25.57 -29.06
C GLU A 27 -21.25 -26.70 -28.34
N LYS A 28 -21.95 -26.35 -27.27
CA LYS A 28 -22.65 -27.33 -26.44
C LYS A 28 -23.73 -27.97 -27.32
N GLU A 29 -23.58 -29.24 -27.62
CA GLU A 29 -24.69 -30.06 -28.10
C GLU A 29 -25.81 -29.95 -27.05
N VAL A 30 -26.95 -29.43 -27.49
CA VAL A 30 -28.18 -29.45 -26.71
C VAL A 30 -28.64 -30.90 -26.74
N GLU A 31 -28.39 -31.63 -25.66
CA GLU A 31 -28.97 -32.96 -25.48
C GLU A 31 -30.49 -32.79 -25.30
N GLU A 32 -31.22 -32.86 -26.41
CA GLU A 32 -32.67 -33.04 -26.39
C GLU A 32 -32.97 -34.47 -25.89
N LYS A 33 -33.29 -34.59 -24.60
CA LYS A 33 -33.83 -35.83 -24.05
C LYS A 33 -35.28 -35.98 -24.49
N ILE A 34 -35.52 -36.78 -25.52
CA ILE A 34 -36.87 -37.23 -25.88
C ILE A 34 -37.26 -38.35 -24.92
N VAL A 35 -38.20 -38.08 -24.01
CA VAL A 35 -38.84 -39.10 -23.17
C VAL A 35 -40.20 -39.42 -23.81
N TYR A 36 -40.38 -40.66 -24.24
CA TYR A 36 -41.67 -41.13 -24.76
C TYR A 36 -42.54 -41.62 -23.61
N GLN A 37 -43.65 -40.94 -23.35
CA GLN A 37 -44.80 -41.51 -22.66
C GLN A 37 -46.05 -41.20 -23.48
N GLU A 38 -46.79 -42.28 -23.78
CA GLU A 38 -48.14 -42.38 -24.36
C GLU A 38 -48.74 -41.08 -24.95
N GLY A 39 -48.61 -40.95 -26.27
CA GLY A 39 -49.57 -40.27 -27.13
C GLY A 39 -49.43 -38.76 -27.32
N ASP A 40 -48.94 -38.01 -26.33
CA ASP A 40 -48.96 -36.53 -26.38
C ASP A 40 -47.55 -35.92 -26.29
N ILE A 41 -47.13 -35.24 -27.37
CA ILE A 41 -45.87 -34.49 -27.43
C ILE A 41 -46.07 -33.16 -26.68
N SER A 42 -45.74 -33.14 -25.38
CA SER A 42 -45.65 -31.90 -24.61
C SER A 42 -44.21 -31.40 -24.56
N VAL A 43 -43.92 -30.35 -25.34
CA VAL A 43 -42.65 -29.63 -25.31
C VAL A 43 -42.63 -28.75 -24.05
N ILE A 44 -41.93 -29.18 -23.01
CA ILE A 44 -41.67 -28.33 -21.84
C ILE A 44 -40.62 -27.29 -22.27
N PRO A 45 -40.94 -25.97 -22.29
CA PRO A 45 -39.94 -24.97 -22.63
C PRO A 45 -38.85 -24.98 -21.55
N ALA A 46 -37.63 -25.34 -21.95
CA ALA A 46 -36.45 -25.16 -21.11
C ALA A 46 -36.41 -23.71 -20.62
N LYS A 47 -36.25 -23.51 -19.30
CA LYS A 47 -36.06 -22.18 -18.72
C LYS A 47 -35.00 -21.44 -19.56
N PRO A 48 -35.28 -20.23 -20.07
CA PRO A 48 -34.30 -19.52 -20.86
C PRO A 48 -33.07 -19.31 -19.98
N VAL A 49 -31.95 -19.94 -20.36
CA VAL A 49 -30.67 -19.59 -19.79
C VAL A 49 -30.40 -18.19 -20.31
N ASP A 50 -30.68 -17.17 -19.49
CA ASP A 50 -30.44 -15.78 -19.85
C ASP A 50 -29.03 -15.68 -20.43
N LEU A 51 -28.97 -15.45 -21.75
CA LEU A 51 -27.73 -15.27 -22.46
C LEU A 51 -27.15 -13.96 -21.93
N VAL A 52 -26.34 -14.07 -20.88
CA VAL A 52 -25.75 -12.94 -20.17
C VAL A 52 -25.09 -12.05 -21.20
N THR A 53 -25.74 -10.91 -21.46
CA THR A 53 -25.32 -10.01 -22.52
C THR A 53 -23.92 -9.49 -22.20
N LYS A 54 -23.18 -9.07 -23.23
CA LYS A 54 -21.80 -8.57 -23.05
C LYS A 54 -21.76 -7.45 -22.01
N ASP A 55 -22.81 -6.65 -21.89
CA ASP A 55 -22.89 -5.53 -20.95
C ASP A 55 -23.12 -6.00 -19.50
N VAL A 56 -23.91 -7.05 -19.28
CA VAL A 56 -24.02 -7.67 -17.95
C VAL A 56 -22.67 -8.26 -17.52
N LYS A 57 -21.93 -8.92 -18.43
CA LYS A 57 -20.58 -9.43 -18.12
C LYS A 57 -19.57 -8.31 -17.86
N LYS A 58 -19.71 -7.15 -18.49
CA LYS A 58 -18.88 -5.97 -18.20
C LYS A 58 -19.21 -5.42 -16.81
N LYS A 59 -20.49 -5.29 -16.48
CA LYS A 59 -20.97 -4.81 -15.17
C LYS A 59 -20.50 -5.73 -14.04
N GLN A 60 -20.68 -7.05 -14.18
CA GLN A 60 -20.20 -8.03 -13.22
C GLN A 60 -18.68 -7.98 -13.02
N ARG A 61 -17.90 -7.81 -14.10
CA ARG A 61 -16.43 -7.65 -13.96
C ARG A 61 -16.05 -6.36 -13.26
N HIS A 62 -16.77 -5.27 -13.52
CA HIS A 62 -16.54 -4.00 -12.85
C HIS A 62 -16.87 -4.08 -11.36
N GLU A 63 -18.03 -4.66 -11.01
CA GLU A 63 -18.45 -4.85 -9.62
C GLU A 63 -17.50 -5.78 -8.87
N ALA A 64 -17.09 -6.91 -9.47
CA ALA A 64 -16.09 -7.80 -8.87
C ALA A 64 -14.74 -7.12 -8.67
N TRP A 65 -14.36 -6.17 -9.54
CA TRP A 65 -13.15 -5.38 -9.37
C TRP A 65 -13.25 -4.38 -8.21
N LEU A 66 -14.39 -3.68 -8.08
CA LEU A 66 -14.65 -2.80 -6.94
C LEU A 66 -14.66 -3.58 -5.62
N GLU A 67 -15.31 -4.74 -5.59
CA GLU A 67 -15.35 -5.60 -4.41
C GLU A 67 -13.94 -6.06 -3.99
N LYS A 68 -13.06 -6.36 -4.96
CA LYS A 68 -11.66 -6.72 -4.69
C LYS A 68 -10.90 -5.55 -4.04
N LEU A 69 -11.13 -4.32 -4.50
CA LEU A 69 -10.53 -3.14 -3.89
C LEU A 69 -11.04 -2.98 -2.45
N ASP A 70 -12.36 -3.04 -2.25
CA ASP A 70 -12.97 -2.86 -0.93
C ASP A 70 -12.55 -3.91 0.09
N ARG A 71 -12.46 -5.19 -0.32
CA ARG A 71 -11.95 -6.27 0.55
C ARG A 71 -10.54 -5.97 1.07
N SER A 72 -9.65 -5.45 0.21
CA SER A 72 -8.27 -5.13 0.61
C SER A 72 -8.22 -3.96 1.60
N TYR A 73 -9.02 -2.91 1.39
CA TYR A 73 -9.11 -1.76 2.29
C TYR A 73 -9.79 -2.12 3.61
N ALA A 74 -10.83 -2.95 3.59
CA ALA A 74 -11.54 -3.40 4.78
C ALA A 74 -10.64 -4.20 5.73
N LEU A 75 -9.81 -5.12 5.21
CA LEU A 75 -8.86 -5.88 6.02
C LEU A 75 -7.81 -4.98 6.66
N LYS A 76 -7.24 -4.05 5.90
CA LYS A 76 -6.26 -3.08 6.40
C LYS A 76 -6.85 -2.17 7.49
N LYS A 77 -8.09 -1.68 7.29
CA LYS A 77 -8.80 -0.85 8.28
C LYS A 77 -9.08 -1.62 9.57
N LYS A 78 -9.46 -2.91 9.47
CA LYS A 78 -9.65 -3.77 10.65
C LYS A 78 -8.34 -4.01 11.41
N GLN A 79 -7.22 -4.23 10.71
CA GLN A 79 -5.90 -4.39 11.34
C GLN A 79 -5.45 -3.10 12.03
N GLN A 80 -5.57 -1.94 11.38
CA GLN A 80 -5.24 -0.65 12.00
C GLN A 80 -6.07 -0.38 13.27
N LYS A 81 -7.38 -0.66 13.25
CA LYS A 81 -8.22 -0.52 14.45
C LYS A 81 -7.78 -1.45 15.58
N LYS A 82 -7.37 -2.68 15.27
CA LYS A 82 -6.83 -3.62 16.28
C LYS A 82 -5.49 -3.15 16.84
N GLU A 83 -4.61 -2.63 15.98
CA GLU A 83 -3.32 -2.09 16.39
C GLU A 83 -3.50 -0.87 17.29
N ILE A 84 -4.32 0.10 16.89
CA ILE A 84 -4.66 1.27 17.72
C ILE A 84 -5.25 0.84 19.06
N LYS A 85 -6.14 -0.15 19.09
CA LYS A 85 -6.66 -0.70 20.35
C LYS A 85 -5.59 -1.36 21.21
N ARG A 86 -4.59 -2.04 20.62
CA ARG A 86 -3.47 -2.64 21.37
C ARG A 86 -2.53 -1.59 21.92
N GLN A 87 -2.22 -0.55 21.14
CA GLN A 87 -1.39 0.57 21.56
C GLN A 87 -2.07 1.40 22.66
N ASN A 88 -3.40 1.58 22.55
CA ASN A 88 -4.17 2.34 23.52
C ASN A 88 -4.61 1.51 24.75
N ASN A 89 -4.74 0.18 24.63
CA ASN A 89 -4.78 -0.72 25.79
C ASN A 89 -3.34 -0.98 26.27
N LEU A 90 -2.68 0.07 26.75
CA LEU A 90 -1.60 -0.11 27.71
C LEU A 90 -2.23 -0.83 28.90
N GLY A 91 -2.01 -2.15 29.00
CA GLY A 91 -2.53 -3.02 30.07
C GLY A 91 -1.87 -2.75 31.43
N ILE A 92 -1.49 -1.50 31.68
CA ILE A 92 -0.79 -1.04 32.87
C ILE A 92 -1.64 0.11 33.39
N ASP A 93 -2.24 -0.12 34.55
CA ASP A 93 -3.01 0.88 35.27
C ASP A 93 -2.06 1.97 35.78
N LEU A 94 -2.11 3.15 35.16
CA LEU A 94 -1.27 4.29 35.52
C LEU A 94 -1.86 5.11 36.68
N SER A 95 -3.00 4.69 37.24
CA SER A 95 -3.65 5.37 38.37
C SER A 95 -2.69 5.52 39.57
N ASN A 96 -1.85 4.51 39.80
CA ASN A 96 -0.85 4.50 40.86
C ASN A 96 0.30 5.52 40.65
N ILE A 97 0.54 5.99 39.42
CA ILE A 97 1.61 6.96 39.14
C ILE A 97 1.22 8.35 39.63
N GLY A 98 -0.07 8.70 39.60
CA GLY A 98 -0.56 9.98 40.13
C GLY A 98 -0.23 10.13 41.61
N GLU A 99 -0.49 9.09 42.41
CA GLU A 99 -0.22 9.09 43.86
C GLU A 99 1.29 9.18 44.17
N VAL A 100 2.13 8.57 43.34
CA VAL A 100 3.60 8.64 43.46
C VAL A 100 4.13 10.02 43.07
N LEU A 101 3.50 10.70 42.11
CA LEU A 101 3.91 12.06 41.71
C LEU A 101 3.57 13.11 42.78
N ASP A 102 2.42 12.96 43.44
CA ASP A 102 2.00 13.88 44.52
C ASP A 102 2.86 13.74 45.79
N THR A 103 3.50 12.59 45.99
CA THR A 103 4.45 12.38 47.10
C THR A 103 5.85 12.96 46.82
N ILE A 104 6.18 13.27 45.57
CA ILE A 104 7.47 13.88 45.20
C ILE A 104 7.39 15.40 45.44
N LYS A 105 7.81 15.84 46.64
CA LYS A 105 7.98 17.26 46.94
C LYS A 105 9.22 17.81 46.21
N PHE A 106 9.00 18.48 45.08
CA PHE A 106 10.05 19.24 44.41
C PHE A 106 10.53 20.38 45.33
N LYS A 107 11.77 20.28 45.83
CA LYS A 107 12.44 21.44 46.43
C LYS A 107 12.63 22.48 45.33
N PRO A 108 12.15 23.74 45.50
CA PRO A 108 12.39 24.78 44.52
C PRO A 108 13.91 24.96 44.42
N LYS A 109 14.46 24.69 43.23
CA LYS A 109 15.87 24.98 42.95
C LYS A 109 16.03 26.49 43.09
N THR A 110 16.81 26.91 44.08
CA THR A 110 17.18 28.31 44.25
C THR A 110 17.89 28.77 43.00
N ASN A 111 17.37 29.86 42.42
CA ASN A 111 17.88 30.52 41.24
C ASN A 111 19.37 30.84 41.40
N LYS A 112 20.22 30.06 40.74
CA LYS A 112 21.60 30.45 40.42
C LYS A 112 21.64 30.91 38.98
N LYS A 113 21.54 32.24 38.85
CA LYS A 113 22.30 33.15 37.99
C LYS A 113 22.87 32.62 36.68
N ASP A 114 22.48 33.34 35.62
CA ASP A 114 23.31 33.80 34.50
C ASP A 114 23.96 32.72 33.62
N VAL A 115 23.17 32.21 32.68
CA VAL A 115 23.70 31.97 31.32
C VAL A 115 22.75 32.67 30.36
N ASN A 116 23.27 33.75 29.80
CA ASN A 116 22.73 34.47 28.67
C ASN A 116 22.57 33.47 27.51
N MET A 117 21.39 32.87 27.37
CA MET A 117 21.00 32.19 26.13
C MET A 117 20.18 33.20 25.34
N GLU A 118 20.84 33.82 24.37
CA GLU A 118 20.19 34.51 23.27
C GLU A 118 19.04 33.64 22.76
N GLU A 119 17.84 34.22 22.77
CA GLU A 119 16.68 33.69 22.08
C GLU A 119 16.95 33.73 20.57
N GLU A 120 17.73 32.77 20.07
CA GLU A 120 17.64 32.40 18.68
C GLU A 120 16.24 31.82 18.47
N LYS A 121 15.40 32.64 17.84
CA LYS A 121 14.14 32.20 17.22
C LYS A 121 14.45 30.99 16.34
N LYS A 122 14.23 29.79 16.89
CA LYS A 122 14.14 28.57 16.10
C LYS A 122 12.87 28.67 15.29
N GLU A 123 12.99 29.30 14.11
CA GLU A 123 12.18 28.94 12.95
C GLU A 123 11.99 27.42 12.95
N PRO A 124 10.79 26.88 12.71
CA PRO A 124 10.61 25.44 12.62
C PRO A 124 11.44 24.91 11.44
N ALA A 125 12.66 24.48 11.74
CA ALA A 125 13.67 23.93 10.84
C ALA A 125 13.31 22.52 10.39
N ILE A 126 12.08 22.34 9.90
CA ILE A 126 11.65 21.13 9.21
C ILE A 126 11.22 21.59 7.82
N PRO A 127 12.09 21.52 6.80
CA PRO A 127 11.66 21.64 5.43
C PRO A 127 10.72 20.46 5.17
N THR A 128 9.42 20.72 5.28
CA THR A 128 8.35 19.77 4.99
C THR A 128 8.21 19.56 3.48
N ASN A 129 9.32 19.25 2.80
CA ASN A 129 9.28 18.62 1.49
C ASN A 129 8.79 17.18 1.70
N LYS A 130 7.50 17.06 2.01
CA LYS A 130 6.79 15.80 2.14
C LYS A 130 6.98 15.07 0.82
N ILE A 131 7.87 14.09 0.79
CA ILE A 131 8.08 13.23 -0.37
C ILE A 131 6.78 12.48 -0.60
N LYS A 132 5.92 13.00 -1.48
CA LYS A 132 4.51 12.59 -1.59
C LYS A 132 4.33 11.18 -2.18
N SER A 133 5.34 10.66 -2.88
CA SER A 133 5.27 9.38 -3.58
C SER A 133 6.10 8.29 -2.90
N LYS A 134 5.56 7.07 -2.82
CA LYS A 134 6.26 5.87 -2.33
C LYS A 134 7.57 5.62 -3.05
N LYS A 135 7.62 5.87 -4.36
CA LYS A 135 8.83 5.69 -5.17
C LYS A 135 9.91 6.70 -4.80
N ALA A 136 9.51 7.95 -4.63
CA ALA A 136 10.44 9.01 -4.23
C ALA A 136 10.96 8.78 -2.79
N LYS A 137 10.12 8.24 -1.88
CA LYS A 137 10.56 7.85 -0.54
C LYS A 137 11.63 6.76 -0.60
N LYS A 138 11.41 5.71 -1.39
CA LYS A 138 12.38 4.62 -1.58
C LYS A 138 13.69 5.12 -2.20
N GLN A 139 13.62 6.08 -3.11
CA GLN A 139 14.80 6.68 -3.74
C GLN A 139 15.60 7.54 -2.74
N ALA A 140 14.92 8.36 -1.94
CA ALA A 140 15.56 9.15 -0.89
C ALA A 140 16.21 8.26 0.18
N GLU A 141 15.56 7.16 0.57
CA GLU A 141 16.12 6.17 1.48
C GLU A 141 17.41 5.53 0.93
N LEU A 142 17.41 5.14 -0.35
CA LEU A 142 18.61 4.59 -0.99
C LEU A 142 19.76 5.62 -1.05
N GLN A 143 19.44 6.87 -1.39
CA GLN A 143 20.43 7.95 -1.40
C GLN A 143 21.00 8.20 0.00
N GLU A 144 20.16 8.13 1.04
CA GLU A 144 20.61 8.31 2.42
C GLU A 144 21.53 7.20 2.89
N ILE A 145 21.24 5.95 2.54
CA ILE A 145 22.13 4.80 2.83
C ILE A 145 23.51 5.03 2.22
N LEU A 146 23.57 5.41 0.93
CA LEU A 146 24.84 5.67 0.25
C LEU A 146 25.61 6.83 0.90
N ARG A 147 24.89 7.87 1.32
CA ARG A 147 25.49 9.03 1.96
C ARG A 147 26.05 8.68 3.34
N MET A 148 25.32 7.89 4.13
CA MET A 148 25.77 7.41 5.44
C MET A 148 27.01 6.51 5.32
N GLN A 149 27.04 5.62 4.32
CA GLN A 149 28.23 4.80 4.05
C GLN A 149 29.47 5.67 3.79
N LYS A 150 29.32 6.80 3.10
CA LYS A 150 30.41 7.76 2.88
C LYS A 150 30.85 8.44 4.19
N VAL A 151 29.91 8.79 5.07
CA VAL A 151 30.23 9.34 6.40
C VAL A 151 31.06 8.37 7.21
N MET A 152 30.71 7.08 7.20
CA MET A 152 31.45 6.04 7.93
C MET A 152 32.91 5.89 7.48
N GLN A 153 33.24 6.29 6.24
CA GLN A 153 34.59 6.23 5.70
C GLN A 153 35.46 7.44 6.13
N THR A 154 34.86 8.49 6.69
CA THR A 154 35.59 9.70 7.10
C THR A 154 36.41 9.47 8.37
N GLY A 155 37.54 10.19 8.51
CA GLY A 155 38.35 10.19 9.74
C GLY A 155 37.57 10.68 10.96
N ALA A 156 36.75 11.72 10.79
CA ALA A 156 35.91 12.29 11.84
C ALA A 156 34.92 11.27 12.45
N PHE A 157 34.42 10.33 11.65
CA PHE A 157 33.56 9.26 12.14
C PHE A 157 34.31 8.28 13.05
N LYS A 158 35.59 8.01 12.80
CA LYS A 158 36.42 7.14 13.65
C LYS A 158 36.74 7.80 14.99
N GLU A 159 36.93 9.11 15.00
CA GLU A 159 37.22 9.88 16.22
C GLU A 159 35.96 10.10 17.07
N ASN A 160 34.85 10.50 16.45
CA ASN A 160 33.58 10.72 17.14
C ASN A 160 32.39 10.27 16.27
N PRO A 161 31.97 9.00 16.37
CA PRO A 161 30.93 8.46 15.51
C PRO A 161 29.57 9.13 15.77
N LEU A 162 29.21 9.35 17.04
CA LEU A 162 27.91 9.91 17.41
C LEU A 162 27.80 11.40 17.04
N GLY A 163 28.86 12.17 17.26
CA GLY A 163 28.90 13.58 16.87
C GLY A 163 28.78 13.75 15.36
N THR A 164 29.52 12.94 14.60
CA THR A 164 29.50 12.97 13.13
C THR A 164 28.13 12.56 12.57
N ILE A 165 27.50 11.52 13.12
CA ILE A 165 26.12 11.14 12.74
C ILE A 165 25.14 12.29 13.05
N ARG A 166 25.24 12.89 14.23
CA ARG A 166 24.35 13.99 14.63
C ARG A 166 24.48 15.18 13.69
N GLN A 167 25.71 15.58 13.36
CA GLN A 167 25.98 16.67 12.43
C GLN A 167 25.48 16.34 11.02
N HIS A 168 25.70 15.12 10.55
CA HIS A 168 25.17 14.66 9.27
C HIS A 168 23.65 14.73 9.22
N VAL A 169 22.95 14.17 10.21
CA VAL A 169 21.49 14.23 10.30
C VAL A 169 20.99 15.68 10.32
N GLN A 170 21.64 16.55 11.10
CA GLN A 170 21.33 17.98 11.12
C GLN A 170 21.44 18.57 9.72
N ASN A 171 22.57 18.46 9.03
CA ASN A 171 22.80 19.04 7.70
C ASN A 171 21.85 18.53 6.57
N THR A 172 21.02 17.54 6.85
CA THR A 172 20.20 16.84 5.84
C THR A 172 18.72 17.08 6.01
N PHE A 173 18.31 17.11 7.27
CA PHE A 173 16.91 17.23 7.64
C PHE A 173 16.58 18.63 8.17
N THR A 174 17.56 19.54 8.25
CA THR A 174 17.38 21.00 8.35
C THR A 174 17.09 21.63 7.00
#